data_AF-A0A2V6VM75-F1
#
_entry.id   AF-A0A2V6VM75-F1
#
_cell.length_a   1.000
_cell.length_b   1.000
_cell.length_c   1.000
_cell.angle_alpha   90.00
_cell.angle_beta   90.00
_cell.angle_gamma   90.00
#
_symmetry.space_group_name_H-M   'P 1'
#
loop_
_entity.id
_entity.type
_entity.pdbx_description
1 polymer ?
#
loop_
_entity_poly.entity_id
_entity_poly.type
_entity_poly.pdbx_seq_one_letter_code
_entity_poly.pdbx_strand_id
1 'polypeptide(L)' 'MDVRHFELQDLLAEALIALEAGNHAAVATALKKALAWVEHDWLATPGEIRLAPDGPAMPDDDENDSS' A
#
# COMPACT_ATOMS: atom_id res chain seq x y z
N MET A 1 -3.02 19.65 -3.80
CA MET A 1 -3.78 18.56 -4.42
C MET A 1 -2.78 17.52 -4.89
N ASP A 2 -2.85 16.31 -4.36
CA ASP A 2 -1.87 15.26 -4.59
C ASP A 2 -2.23 14.51 -5.89
N VAL A 3 -1.66 14.95 -7.01
CA VAL A 3 -1.97 14.49 -8.37
C VAL A 3 -1.73 12.97 -8.53
N ARG A 4 -0.85 12.40 -7.70
CA ARG A 4 -0.50 10.98 -7.67
C ARG A 4 -1.63 10.08 -7.17
N HIS A 5 -2.42 10.54 -6.21
CA HIS A 5 -3.49 9.70 -5.64
C HIS A 5 -4.66 9.48 -6.63
N PHE A 6 -4.82 10.37 -7.61
CA PHE A 6 -5.86 10.28 -8.63
C PHE A 6 -5.55 9.20 -9.68
N GLU A 7 -4.27 9.00 -10.02
CA GLU A 7 -3.87 8.12 -11.12
C GLU A 7 -4.16 6.63 -10.85
N LEU A 8 -3.96 6.15 -9.62
CA LEU A 8 -4.29 4.77 -9.26
C LEU A 8 -5.80 4.53 -9.28
N GLN A 9 -6.59 5.48 -8.77
CA GLN A 9 -8.05 5.38 -8.78
C GLN A 9 -8.59 5.36 -10.21
N ASP A 10 -8.03 6.17 -11.11
CA ASP A 10 -8.40 6.21 -12.52
C ASP A 10 -8.10 4.89 -13.22
N LEU A 11 -6.94 4.27 -12.98
CA LEU A 11 -6.57 2.98 -13.55
C LEU A 11 -7.48 1.84 -13.07
N LEU A 12 -7.90 1.88 -11.79
CA LEU A 12 -8.85 0.90 -11.25
C LEU A 12 -10.27 1.12 -11.80
N ALA A 13 -10.70 2.37 -11.96
CA ALA A 13 -11.96 2.70 -12.61
C ALA A 13 -11.98 2.24 -14.08
N GLU A 14 -10.90 2.44 -14.83
CA GLU A 14 -10.74 1.95 -16.21
C GLU A 14 -10.86 0.41 -16.28
N ALA A 15 -10.26 -0.30 -15.31
CA ALA A 15 -10.38 -1.76 -15.22
C ALA A 15 -11.82 -2.21 -14.97
N LEU A 16 -12.57 -1.52 -14.11
CA LEU A 16 -13.97 -1.85 -13.82
C LEU A 16 -14.87 -1.60 -15.03
N ILE A 17 -14.70 -0.47 -15.73
CA ILE A 17 -15.44 -0.16 -16.96
C ILE A 17 -15.15 -1.21 -18.05
N ALA A 18 -13.89 -1.58 -18.22
CA ALA A 18 -13.49 -2.61 -19.18
C ALA A 18 -14.06 -3.99 -18.83
N LEU A 19 -14.16 -4.31 -17.54
CA LEU A 19 -14.75 -5.56 -17.06
C LEU A 19 -16.25 -5.61 -17.37
N GLU A 20 -16.98 -4.53 -17.11
CA GLU A 20 -18.40 -4.42 -17.43
C GLU A 20 -18.66 -4.51 -18.95
N ALA A 21 -17.73 -4.02 -19.77
CA ALA A 21 -17.77 -4.16 -21.21
C ALA A 21 -17.32 -5.55 -21.73
N GLY A 22 -16.92 -6.48 -20.86
CA GLY A 22 -16.41 -7.81 -21.24
C GLY A 22 -15.04 -7.78 -21.95
N ASN A 23 -14.33 -6.65 -21.90
CA ASN A 23 -13.05 -6.48 -22.57
C ASN A 23 -11.88 -6.88 -21.66
N HIS A 24 -11.65 -8.20 -21.54
CA HIS A 24 -10.59 -8.75 -20.70
C HIS A 24 -9.18 -8.26 -21.03
N ALA A 25 -8.91 -7.90 -22.29
CA ALA A 25 -7.60 -7.36 -22.69
C ALA A 25 -7.36 -5.96 -22.12
N ALA A 26 -8.39 -5.11 -22.13
CA ALA A 26 -8.33 -3.78 -21.52
C ALA A 26 -8.22 -3.88 -19.99
N VAL A 27 -8.95 -4.80 -19.35
CA VAL A 27 -8.82 -5.07 -17.90
C VAL A 27 -7.38 -5.43 -17.55
N ALA A 28 -6.78 -6.40 -18.25
CA ALA A 28 -5.41 -6.83 -17.98
C ALA A 28 -4.39 -5.69 -18.19
N THR A 29 -4.64 -4.82 -19.17
CA THR A 29 -3.79 -3.66 -19.44
C THR A 29 -3.87 -2.63 -18.31
N ALA A 30 -5.08 -2.27 -17.88
CA ALA A 30 -5.30 -1.31 -16.81
C ALA A 30 -4.70 -1.79 -15.47
N LEU A 31 -4.90 -3.08 -15.14
CA LEU A 31 -4.33 -3.67 -13.93
C LEU A 31 -2.80 -3.73 -13.95
N LYS A 32 -2.18 -4.04 -15.10
CA LYS A 32 -0.71 -4.01 -15.24
C LYS A 32 -0.15 -2.61 -15.02
N LYS A 33 -0.82 -1.58 -15.55
CA LYS A 33 -0.44 -0.18 -15.32
C LYS A 33 -0.58 0.20 -13.85
N ALA A 34 -1.67 -0.21 -13.20
CA ALA A 34 -1.88 0.04 -11.77
C ALA A 34 -0.79 -0.63 -10.92
N LEU A 35 -0.42 -1.87 -11.24
CA LEU A 35 0.68 -2.58 -10.56
C LEU A 35 2.01 -1.84 -10.74
N ALA A 36 2.37 -1.47 -11.97
CA ALA A 36 3.60 -0.75 -12.25
C ALA A 36 3.65 0.62 -11.53
N TRP A 37 2.50 1.28 -11.41
CA TRP A 37 2.38 2.53 -10.66
C TRP A 37 2.66 2.32 -9.17
N VAL A 38 2.06 1.30 -8.56
CA VAL A 38 2.29 0.95 -7.14
C VAL A 38 3.74 0.53 -6.92
N GLU A 39 4.31 -0.30 -7.79
CA GLU A 39 5.72 -0.70 -7.71
C GLU A 39 6.65 0.52 -7.79
N HIS A 40 6.37 1.44 -8.71
CA HIS A 40 7.15 2.66 -8.86
C HIS A 40 6.99 3.60 -7.67
N ASP A 41 5.78 3.83 -7.17
CA ASP A 41 5.54 4.70 -6.00
C ASP A 41 6.15 4.10 -4.71
N TRP A 42 6.05 2.77 -4.55
CA TRP A 42 6.68 2.02 -3.45
C TRP A 42 8.21 2.07 -3.53
N LEU A 43 8.80 1.97 -4.72
CA LEU A 43 10.25 2.10 -4.91
C LEU A 43 10.73 3.56 -4.81
N ALA A 44 9.87 4.53 -5.14
CA ALA A 44 10.15 5.96 -5.04
C ALA A 44 9.95 6.53 -3.63
N THR A 45 9.42 5.75 -2.69
CA THR A 45 9.38 6.07 -1.27
C THR A 45 10.49 5.30 -0.52
N PRO A 46 11.67 5.90 -0.28
CA PRO A 46 12.67 5.29 0.57
C PRO A 46 12.16 5.31 2.01
N GLY A 47 11.60 4.18 2.44
CA GLY A 47 11.32 3.85 3.82
C GLY A 47 9.98 4.36 4.33
N GLU A 48 8.96 3.49 4.31
CA GLU A 48 7.98 3.42 5.39
C GLU A 48 7.24 2.07 5.40
N ILE A 49 7.98 0.95 5.34
CA ILE A 49 7.49 -0.25 6.02
C ILE A 49 7.76 -0.01 7.52
N ARG A 50 6.87 0.73 8.20
CA ARG A 50 6.77 0.63 9.65
C ARG A 50 6.15 -0.74 9.94
N LEU A 51 6.95 -1.80 9.88
CA LEU A 51 6.73 -2.94 10.77
C LEU A 51 6.86 -2.32 12.16
N ALA A 52 5.73 -2.03 12.81
CA ALA A 52 5.75 -1.55 14.18
C ALA A 52 6.60 -2.51 15.01
N PRO A 53 7.68 -2.07 15.68
CA PRO A 53 8.27 -2.83 16.76
C PRO A 53 7.42 -2.57 18.01
N ASP A 54 6.10 -2.74 17.95
CA ASP A 54 5.29 -2.98 19.13
C ASP A 54 5.31 -4.49 19.40
N GLY A 55 6.53 -5.01 19.57
CA GLY A 55 6.69 -6.08 20.55
C GLY A 55 6.24 -5.48 21.88
N PRO A 56 5.38 -6.16 22.66
CA PRO A 56 4.96 -5.62 23.95
C PRO A 56 6.22 -5.36 24.76
N ALA A 57 6.42 -4.10 25.15
CA ALA A 57 7.43 -3.73 26.12
C ALA A 57 7.24 -4.64 27.33
N MET A 58 8.29 -5.41 27.64
CA MET A 58 8.38 -6.14 28.90
C MET A 58 8.09 -5.17 30.05
N PRO A 59 7.28 -5.54 31.05
CA PRO A 59 7.30 -4.81 32.31
C PRO A 59 8.69 -4.98 32.93
N ASP A 60 9.31 -3.86 33.30
CA ASP A 60 10.45 -3.78 34.21
C ASP A 60 10.12 -4.53 35.51
N ASP A 61 10.63 -5.75 35.65
CA ASP A 61 10.75 -6.43 36.95
C ASP A 61 12.14 -6.10 37.48
N ASP A 62 12.32 -4.87 37.96
CA ASP A 62 13.49 -4.45 38.70
C ASP A 62 13.13 -4.44 40.19
N GLU A 63 13.73 -5.38 40.92
CA GLU A 63 13.61 -5.60 42.35
C GLU A 63 13.97 -4.33 43.14
N ASN A 64 13.13 -3.92 44.08
CA ASN A 64 13.55 -3.01 45.15
C ASN A 64 13.05 -3.48 46.52
N ASP A 65 13.93 -4.23 47.19
CA ASP A 65 13.95 -4.50 48.62
C ASP A 65 14.04 -3.18 49.44
N SER A 66 13.14 -2.97 50.41
CA SER A 66 13.34 -2.25 51.69
C SER A 66 12.03 -1.77 52.33
N SER A 67 11.50 -2.53 53.31
CA SER A 67 11.08 -2.06 54.67
C SER A 67 10.28 -3.12 55.42
#